data_AF-A0A2K5QSK8-F1
#
_entry.id   AF-A0A2K5QSK8-F1
#
_cell.length_a   1.000
_cell.length_b   1.000
_cell.length_c   1.000
_cell.angle_alpha   90.00
_cell.angle_beta   90.00
_cell.angle_gamma   90.00
#
_symmetry.space_group_name_H-M   'P 1'
#
loop_
_entity.id
_entity.type
_entity.pdbx_description
1 polymer ?
#
loop_
_entity_poly.entity_id
_entity_poly.type
_entity_poly.pdbx_seq_one_letter_code
_entity_poly.pdbx_strand_id
1 'polypeptide(L)'
;MPRSSLHAAAVLLLVILKEQPSSPAPVNGSKWTYFVKLTLPSHMHIQGLQSRYNATQLHLHWGNPKDPHGSEHTISGKHFAAELHIVHYNSDLYPNASSASNKSEGLAVLAVLIEMGSFNPSYDKIFSHLQRVKYKGQEAFIPGFNIEELLPERTAEYYRYQGSLTTPPCNPTVLWTVFRNPVQISQEQLLALETALYCTHMDDPSPREMINNFRQVQKFDERLVYTSFPKGVILSLALAGVLGICIVLVVSIWLFRRKSNKKGGNRGVIYKPATKEETEAQA
;
A
#
# COMPACT_ATOMS: atom_id res chain seq x y z
N MET A 1 -6.79 -4.65 14.30
CA MET A 1 -6.30 -4.09 15.56
C MET A 1 -7.47 -3.94 16.51
N PRO A 2 -7.37 -4.26 17.82
CA PRO A 2 -8.38 -3.85 18.76
C PRO A 2 -8.29 -2.33 18.96
N ARG A 3 -9.45 -1.67 18.93
CA ARG A 3 -9.62 -0.22 19.03
C ARG A 3 -8.89 0.32 20.25
N SER A 4 -7.98 1.27 20.05
CA SER A 4 -7.43 2.10 21.12
C SER A 4 -7.85 3.55 20.88
N SER A 5 -8.47 4.11 21.91
CA SER A 5 -9.06 5.44 21.97
C SER A 5 -8.03 6.54 21.72
N LEU A 6 -8.04 7.14 20.53
CA LEU A 6 -7.45 8.45 20.26
C LEU A 6 -8.51 9.53 20.52
N HIS A 7 -8.85 9.76 21.79
CA HIS A 7 -9.68 10.91 22.16
C HIS A 7 -8.89 12.21 21.92
N ALA A 8 -9.56 13.14 21.25
CA ALA A 8 -9.06 14.46 20.89
C ALA A 8 -8.61 15.26 22.12
N ALA A 9 -7.31 15.26 22.39
CA ALA A 9 -6.68 16.43 22.99
C ALA A 9 -6.45 17.44 21.86
N ALA A 10 -6.80 18.70 22.06
CA ALA A 10 -6.42 19.78 21.14
C ALA A 10 -4.89 19.87 21.13
N VAL A 11 -4.24 19.24 20.15
CA VAL A 11 -2.79 19.29 19.99
C VAL A 11 -2.44 20.50 19.15
N LEU A 12 -1.66 21.43 19.72
CA LEU A 12 -1.01 22.45 18.91
C LEU A 12 0.06 21.76 18.04
N LEU A 13 -0.24 21.56 16.76
CA LEU A 13 0.69 20.94 15.83
C LEU A 13 1.52 22.04 15.18
N LEU A 14 2.84 21.90 15.30
CA LEU A 14 3.79 22.80 14.66
C LEU A 14 4.24 22.21 13.33
N VAL A 15 3.90 22.90 12.25
CA VAL A 15 4.33 22.63 10.89
C VAL A 15 5.65 23.34 10.67
N ILE A 16 6.70 22.59 10.32
CA ILE A 16 8.05 23.12 10.10
C ILE A 16 8.55 22.60 8.77
N LEU A 17 9.04 23.51 7.92
CA LEU A 17 9.79 23.12 6.73
C LEU A 17 11.24 22.80 7.13
N LYS A 18 11.61 21.52 7.08
CA LYS A 18 12.95 21.04 7.45
C LYS A 18 13.77 20.64 6.24
N GLU A 19 15.07 20.80 6.41
CA GLU A 19 16.12 20.33 5.51
C GLU A 19 16.91 19.22 6.23
N GLN A 20 17.23 18.12 5.53
CA GLN A 20 18.08 17.04 6.03
C GLN A 20 19.23 16.75 5.06
N PRO A 21 20.48 16.58 5.56
CA PRO A 21 21.67 16.43 4.73
C PRO A 21 21.66 15.11 3.99
N SER A 22 21.63 15.14 2.66
CA SER A 22 21.60 13.91 1.87
C SER A 22 22.96 13.19 1.88
N SER A 23 22.94 11.85 1.95
CA SER A 23 24.12 10.99 1.91
C SER A 23 23.86 9.73 1.07
N PRO A 24 24.69 9.43 0.05
CA PRO A 24 25.74 10.28 -0.51
C PRO A 24 25.15 11.48 -1.29
N ALA A 25 25.94 12.55 -1.45
CA ALA A 25 25.54 13.71 -2.24
C ALA A 25 25.28 13.30 -3.71
N PRO A 26 24.11 13.60 -4.29
CA PRO A 26 23.84 13.27 -5.69
C PRO A 26 24.76 14.09 -6.62
N VAL A 27 25.26 13.44 -7.69
CA VAL A 27 26.22 14.05 -8.65
C VAL A 27 25.65 15.29 -9.35
N ASN A 28 24.32 15.42 -9.44
CA ASN A 28 23.61 16.54 -10.10
C ASN A 28 22.35 17.02 -9.32
N GLY A 29 22.28 16.80 -8.00
CA GLY A 29 21.08 17.13 -7.20
C GLY A 29 21.37 17.97 -5.96
N SER A 30 20.33 18.44 -5.28
CA SER A 30 20.52 19.10 -3.98
C SER A 30 21.11 18.11 -2.96
N LYS A 31 22.16 18.54 -2.24
CA LYS A 31 22.76 17.81 -1.09
C LYS A 31 21.81 17.68 0.11
N TRP A 32 20.52 17.93 -0.09
CA TRP A 32 19.54 18.04 0.97
C TRP A 32 18.20 17.51 0.49
N THR A 33 17.50 16.82 1.41
CA THR A 33 16.09 16.45 1.26
C THR A 33 15.25 17.43 2.08
N TYR A 34 14.16 17.91 1.50
CA TYR A 34 13.24 18.82 2.16
C TYR A 34 11.88 18.15 2.36
N PHE A 35 11.28 18.42 3.51
CA PHE A 35 9.93 17.95 3.81
C PHE A 35 9.24 18.92 4.76
N VAL A 36 7.91 18.95 4.65
CA VAL A 36 7.05 19.58 5.64
C VAL A 36 6.79 18.57 6.74
N LYS A 37 7.26 18.89 7.95
CA LYS A 37 7.10 18.07 9.15
C LYS A 37 6.00 18.66 10.02
N LEU A 38 5.00 17.86 10.39
CA LEU A 38 4.13 18.15 11.53
C LEU A 38 4.68 17.43 12.75
N THR A 39 4.92 18.16 13.84
CA THR A 39 5.33 17.55 15.12
C THR A 39 4.13 16.95 15.83
N LEU A 40 4.22 15.67 16.20
CA LEU A 40 3.17 14.93 16.91
C LEU A 40 3.53 14.79 18.38
N PRO A 41 2.53 14.71 19.28
CA PRO A 41 2.79 14.61 20.71
C PRO A 41 3.17 13.18 21.10
N SER A 42 4.07 13.04 22.06
CA SER A 42 4.62 11.74 22.46
C SER A 42 3.63 10.80 23.15
N HIS A 43 2.46 11.28 23.59
CA HIS A 43 1.42 10.42 24.15
C HIS A 43 0.65 9.63 23.06
N MET A 44 0.68 10.09 21.80
CA MET A 44 0.18 9.31 20.67
C MET A 44 1.17 8.17 20.40
N HIS A 45 0.68 6.94 20.26
CA HIS A 45 1.56 5.78 20.10
C HIS A 45 0.86 4.62 19.38
N ILE A 46 1.65 3.73 18.80
CA ILE A 46 1.17 2.46 18.24
C ILE A 46 1.14 1.40 19.35
N GLN A 47 0.02 0.65 19.41
CA GLN A 47 -0.09 -0.59 20.18
C GLN A 47 -0.16 -1.79 19.24
N GLY A 48 0.38 -2.94 19.65
CA GLY A 48 0.36 -4.19 18.87
C GLY A 48 1.68 -4.56 18.16
N LEU A 49 2.75 -3.79 18.40
CA LEU A 49 4.13 -4.20 18.14
C LEU A 49 4.77 -4.79 19.41
N GLN A 50 5.98 -5.33 19.31
CA GLN A 50 6.69 -5.91 20.46
C GLN A 50 7.00 -4.89 21.56
N SER A 51 7.23 -3.63 21.18
CA SER A 51 7.43 -2.49 22.08
C SER A 51 6.40 -1.42 21.80
N ARG A 52 6.25 -0.47 22.72
CA ARG A 52 5.52 0.77 22.49
C ARG A 52 6.35 1.69 21.59
N TYR A 53 5.70 2.21 20.54
CA TYR A 53 6.29 3.18 19.64
C TYR A 53 5.53 4.51 19.74
N ASN A 54 6.11 5.52 20.37
CA ASN A 54 5.52 6.84 20.51
C ASN A 54 5.71 7.66 19.24
N ALA A 55 4.67 8.38 18.82
CA ALA A 55 4.71 9.29 17.68
C ALA A 55 5.70 10.43 17.95
N THR A 56 6.33 10.89 16.88
CA THR A 56 7.19 12.09 16.93
C THR A 56 6.82 13.09 15.84
N GLN A 57 6.43 12.62 14.66
CA GLN A 57 6.09 13.49 13.55
C GLN A 57 5.33 12.77 12.45
N LEU A 58 4.73 13.55 11.56
CA LEU A 58 4.39 13.09 10.21
C LEU A 58 4.96 14.03 9.14
N HIS A 59 5.14 13.52 7.92
CA HIS A 59 5.57 14.28 6.74
C HIS A 59 5.10 13.61 5.46
N LEU A 60 5.15 14.32 4.34
CA LEU A 60 4.70 13.84 3.02
C LEU A 60 5.83 13.86 1.99
N HIS A 61 5.71 12.96 1.01
CA HIS A 61 6.50 12.89 -0.21
C HIS A 61 5.56 12.99 -1.42
N TRP A 62 5.95 13.72 -2.45
CA TRP A 62 5.15 13.96 -3.65
C TRP A 62 6.01 14.21 -4.89
N GLY A 63 5.34 14.17 -6.05
CA GLY A 63 5.95 14.34 -7.37
C GLY A 63 5.98 15.80 -7.81
N ASN A 64 5.51 16.05 -9.02
CA ASN A 64 5.36 17.38 -9.59
C ASN A 64 4.16 17.41 -10.55
N PRO A 65 3.62 18.59 -10.92
CA PRO A 65 2.39 18.65 -11.72
C PRO A 65 2.50 18.04 -13.12
N LYS A 66 3.72 17.88 -13.67
CA LYS A 66 3.95 17.25 -14.98
C LYS A 66 4.07 15.73 -14.89
N ASP A 67 4.44 15.21 -13.72
CA ASP A 67 4.57 13.79 -13.42
C ASP A 67 4.11 13.54 -11.96
N PRO A 68 2.78 13.50 -11.73
CA PRO A 68 2.17 13.49 -10.39
C PRO A 68 2.20 12.07 -9.78
N HIS A 69 3.39 11.49 -9.70
CA HIS A 69 3.66 10.12 -9.27
C HIS A 69 4.87 10.07 -8.33
N GLY A 70 4.73 10.58 -7.10
CA GLY A 70 5.85 10.74 -6.16
C GLY A 70 5.70 10.07 -4.80
N SER A 71 5.02 8.91 -4.72
CA SER A 71 5.18 8.03 -3.56
C SER A 71 6.59 7.45 -3.48
N GLU A 72 7.08 7.10 -2.30
CA GLU A 72 8.39 6.43 -2.15
C GLU A 72 8.27 4.93 -2.41
N HIS A 73 7.25 4.31 -1.81
CA HIS A 73 6.90 2.91 -2.06
C HIS A 73 6.14 2.77 -3.37
N THR A 74 6.31 1.61 -4.01
CA THR A 74 5.54 1.21 -5.18
C THR A 74 4.84 -0.12 -4.93
N ILE A 75 3.67 -0.30 -5.55
CA ILE A 75 2.98 -1.58 -5.58
C ILE A 75 3.01 -2.09 -7.01
N SER A 76 3.63 -3.25 -7.22
CA SER A 76 3.84 -3.84 -8.56
C SER A 76 4.55 -2.88 -9.53
N GLY A 77 5.53 -2.11 -9.04
CA GLY A 77 6.33 -1.17 -9.82
C GLY A 77 5.62 0.15 -10.16
N LYS A 78 4.43 0.40 -9.61
CA LYS A 78 3.68 1.64 -9.83
C LYS A 78 3.76 2.55 -8.61
N HIS A 79 4.11 3.81 -8.87
CA HIS A 79 4.01 4.89 -7.89
C HIS A 79 2.55 5.33 -7.73
N PHE A 80 2.25 5.81 -6.52
CA PHE A 80 1.07 6.58 -6.17
C PHE A 80 1.40 8.08 -6.27
N ALA A 81 0.38 8.95 -6.18
CA ALA A 81 0.58 10.39 -6.38
C ALA A 81 1.47 11.00 -5.30
N ALA A 82 1.24 10.62 -4.06
CA ALA A 82 2.02 11.03 -2.90
C ALA A 82 2.06 9.91 -1.84
N GLU A 83 2.82 10.14 -0.79
CA GLU A 83 2.90 9.23 0.36
C GLU A 83 3.05 9.99 1.67
N LEU A 84 2.24 9.63 2.66
CA LEU A 84 2.32 10.14 4.03
C LEU A 84 3.10 9.15 4.90
N HIS A 85 4.06 9.67 5.67
CA HIS A 85 4.79 8.94 6.70
C HIS A 85 4.42 9.46 8.08
N ILE A 86 3.96 8.58 8.97
CA ILE A 86 3.78 8.85 10.40
C ILE A 86 4.88 8.10 11.17
N VAL A 87 5.82 8.87 11.71
CA VAL A 87 7.04 8.37 12.31
C VAL A 87 6.90 8.24 13.82
N HIS A 88 7.27 7.06 14.31
CA HIS A 88 7.29 6.71 15.72
C HIS A 88 8.67 6.19 16.13
N TYR A 89 8.99 6.30 17.41
CA TYR A 89 10.22 5.75 17.99
C TYR A 89 9.90 4.82 19.15
N ASN A 90 10.73 3.80 19.34
CA ASN A 90 10.59 2.84 20.44
C ASN A 90 10.86 3.53 21.77
N SER A 91 9.80 3.83 22.50
CA SER A 91 9.84 4.60 23.74
C SER A 91 10.10 3.74 24.98
N ASP A 92 10.00 2.42 24.85
CA ASP A 92 10.41 1.49 25.90
C ASP A 92 11.94 1.41 26.00
N LEU A 93 12.64 1.56 24.86
CA LEU A 93 14.10 1.43 24.77
C LEU A 93 14.86 2.77 24.72
N TYR A 94 14.26 3.82 24.16
CA TYR A 94 14.96 5.07 23.88
C TYR A 94 14.19 6.29 24.38
N PRO A 95 14.87 7.32 24.92
CA PRO A 95 14.21 8.49 25.48
C PRO A 95 13.57 9.41 24.44
N ASN A 96 14.04 9.37 23.18
CA ASN A 96 13.51 10.20 22.10
C ASN A 96 13.89 9.64 20.71
N ALA A 97 13.18 10.12 19.68
CA ALA A 97 13.40 9.70 18.29
C ALA A 97 14.83 9.94 17.79
N SER A 98 15.51 11.00 18.23
CA SER A 98 16.91 11.26 17.84
C SER A 98 17.83 10.15 18.31
N SER A 99 17.72 9.76 19.59
CA SER A 99 18.51 8.67 20.19
C SER A 99 18.17 7.29 19.63
N ALA A 100 16.91 7.09 19.19
CA ALA A 100 16.45 5.84 18.61
C ALA A 100 16.86 5.67 17.13
N SER A 101 16.99 6.78 16.39
CA SER A 101 17.09 6.80 14.92
C SER A 101 18.23 5.97 14.32
N ASN A 102 19.31 5.72 15.07
CA ASN A 102 20.47 4.92 14.64
C ASN A 102 20.65 3.63 15.45
N LYS A 103 19.61 3.18 16.16
CA LYS A 103 19.64 2.02 17.05
C LYS A 103 18.70 0.92 16.57
N SER A 104 19.00 -0.31 16.96
CA SER A 104 18.17 -1.48 16.66
C SER A 104 16.74 -1.27 17.15
N GLU A 105 15.76 -1.63 16.32
CA GLU A 105 14.32 -1.47 16.64
C GLU A 105 13.97 -0.03 17.06
N GLY A 106 14.71 0.95 16.51
CA GLY A 106 14.61 2.33 16.93
C GLY A 106 13.31 3.00 16.49
N LEU A 107 12.86 2.71 15.26
CA LEU A 107 11.77 3.43 14.63
C LEU A 107 10.71 2.48 14.07
N ALA A 108 9.47 2.94 14.05
CA ALA A 108 8.37 2.34 13.30
C ALA A 108 7.69 3.44 12.49
N VAL A 109 7.45 3.18 11.20
CA VAL A 109 6.80 4.14 10.30
C VAL A 109 5.55 3.52 9.71
N LEU A 110 4.44 4.26 9.81
CA LEU A 110 3.22 3.98 9.07
C LEU A 110 3.27 4.77 7.75
N ALA A 111 3.10 4.07 6.64
CA ALA A 111 3.06 4.63 5.30
C ALA A 111 1.65 4.53 4.72
N VAL A 112 1.12 5.67 4.28
CA VAL A 112 -0.18 5.78 3.60
C VAL A 112 0.07 6.25 2.17
N LEU A 113 -0.27 5.39 1.21
CA LEU A 113 -0.23 5.72 -0.21
C LEU A 113 -1.41 6.64 -0.55
N ILE A 114 -1.16 7.68 -1.35
CA ILE A 114 -2.17 8.70 -1.70
C ILE A 114 -2.37 8.70 -3.21
N GLU A 115 -3.61 8.60 -3.65
CA GLU A 115 -4.00 8.75 -5.05
C GLU A 115 -4.93 9.95 -5.26
N MET A 116 -5.02 10.41 -6.51
CA MET A 116 -5.99 11.44 -6.88
C MET A 116 -7.40 10.83 -6.93
N GLY A 117 -8.37 11.51 -6.33
CA GLY A 117 -9.76 11.08 -6.29
C GLY A 117 -10.67 12.14 -5.66
N SER A 118 -11.47 11.75 -4.68
CA SER A 118 -12.36 12.68 -3.99
C SER A 118 -11.62 13.65 -3.07
N PHE A 119 -12.18 14.85 -2.88
CA PHE A 119 -11.70 15.81 -1.88
C PHE A 119 -11.69 15.18 -0.49
N ASN A 120 -10.61 15.40 0.25
CA ASN A 120 -10.38 14.82 1.55
C ASN A 120 -10.31 15.92 2.63
N PRO A 121 -11.38 16.11 3.42
CA PRO A 121 -11.42 17.12 4.47
C PRO A 121 -10.34 16.93 5.55
N SER A 122 -9.91 15.70 5.80
CA SER A 122 -8.93 15.38 6.84
C SER A 122 -7.53 15.85 6.44
N TYR A 123 -7.15 15.63 5.18
CA TYR A 123 -5.89 16.13 4.64
C TYR A 123 -5.91 17.66 4.48
N ASP A 124 -7.08 18.26 4.23
CA ASP A 124 -7.21 19.71 4.11
C ASP A 124 -6.90 20.47 5.41
N LYS A 125 -7.07 19.82 6.58
CA LYS A 125 -6.62 20.34 7.88
C LYS A 125 -5.11 20.60 7.94
N ILE A 126 -4.33 19.96 7.06
CA ILE A 126 -2.91 20.24 6.85
C ILE A 126 -2.72 21.17 5.65
N PHE A 127 -3.33 20.84 4.51
CA PHE A 127 -3.04 21.50 3.23
C PHE A 127 -3.46 22.98 3.20
N SER A 128 -4.54 23.34 3.89
CA SER A 128 -4.98 24.74 4.04
C SER A 128 -3.95 25.65 4.72
N HIS A 129 -2.95 25.08 5.40
CA HIS A 129 -1.89 25.82 6.08
C HIS A 129 -0.57 25.90 5.31
N LEU A 130 -0.43 25.23 4.15
CA LEU A 130 0.83 25.22 3.39
C LEU A 130 1.29 26.63 2.97
N GLN A 131 0.36 27.54 2.71
CA GLN A 131 0.67 28.94 2.38
C GLN A 131 1.37 29.70 3.51
N ARG A 132 1.24 29.24 4.77
CA ARG A 132 1.91 29.83 5.94
C ARG A 132 3.33 29.31 6.15
N VAL A 133 3.72 28.25 5.45
CA VAL A 133 5.04 27.61 5.51
C VAL A 133 5.67 27.45 4.13
N LYS A 134 5.41 28.42 3.25
CA LYS A 134 5.81 28.42 1.84
C LYS A 134 7.32 28.31 1.66
N TYR A 135 8.11 28.97 2.50
CA TYR A 135 9.57 29.05 2.38
C TYR A 135 10.29 28.35 3.54
N LYS A 136 11.54 27.99 3.30
CA LYS A 136 12.40 27.35 4.31
C LYS A 136 12.53 28.18 5.58
N GLY A 137 12.41 27.49 6.72
CA GLY A 137 12.50 28.08 8.05
C GLY A 137 11.21 28.72 8.55
N GLN A 138 10.15 28.75 7.73
CA GLN A 138 8.84 29.18 8.20
C GLN A 138 8.17 28.08 9.03
N GLU A 139 7.38 28.54 9.99
CA GLU A 139 6.64 27.69 10.91
C GLU A 139 5.19 28.17 11.01
N ALA A 140 4.27 27.21 11.17
CA ALA A 140 2.87 27.52 11.41
C ALA A 140 2.27 26.59 12.45
N PHE A 141 1.35 27.14 13.23
CA PHE A 141 0.53 26.38 14.15
C PHE A 141 -0.81 26.03 13.51
N ILE A 142 -1.22 24.77 13.66
CA ILE A 142 -2.54 24.30 13.25
C ILE A 142 -3.31 23.72 14.45
N PRO A 143 -4.65 23.85 14.48
CA PRO A 143 -5.47 23.20 15.50
C PRO A 143 -5.32 21.68 15.46
N GLY A 144 -5.37 21.06 16.64
CA GLY A 144 -5.31 19.60 16.74
C GLY A 144 -6.53 18.94 16.12
N PHE A 145 -6.31 17.80 15.47
CA PHE A 145 -7.36 16.98 14.88
C PHE A 145 -7.01 15.50 15.01
N ASN A 146 -7.97 14.63 14.71
CA ASN A 146 -7.75 13.19 14.78
C ASN A 146 -6.87 12.71 13.63
N ILE A 147 -5.63 12.33 13.93
CA ILE A 147 -4.64 11.83 12.96
C ILE A 147 -5.08 10.50 12.32
N GLU A 148 -5.94 9.72 12.98
CA GLU A 148 -6.47 8.47 12.42
C GLU A 148 -7.30 8.72 11.15
N GLU A 149 -7.89 9.92 11.00
CA GLU A 149 -8.63 10.32 9.80
C GLU A 149 -7.73 10.47 8.55
N LEU A 150 -6.40 10.44 8.71
CA LEU A 150 -5.45 10.43 7.60
C LEU A 150 -5.14 9.00 7.10
N LEU A 151 -5.54 7.97 7.87
CA LEU A 151 -5.30 6.58 7.53
C LEU A 151 -6.34 6.06 6.53
N PRO A 152 -5.99 5.05 5.72
CA PRO A 152 -6.91 4.48 4.77
C PRO A 152 -7.92 3.54 5.42
N GLU A 153 -8.96 3.21 4.67
CA GLU A 153 -9.88 2.14 5.02
C GLU A 153 -9.15 0.80 5.23
N ARG A 154 -9.71 -0.05 6.08
CA ARG A 154 -9.17 -1.40 6.36
C ARG A 154 -7.69 -1.38 6.78
N THR A 155 -7.33 -0.58 7.77
CA THR A 155 -5.96 -0.51 8.36
C THR A 155 -5.42 -1.86 8.87
N ALA A 156 -6.26 -2.89 8.99
CA ALA A 156 -5.82 -4.26 9.25
C ALA A 156 -5.05 -4.89 8.06
N GLU A 157 -5.16 -4.36 6.84
CA GLU A 157 -4.49 -4.82 5.63
C GLU A 157 -3.24 -3.98 5.34
N TYR A 158 -2.06 -4.55 5.55
CA TYR A 158 -0.79 -3.86 5.39
C TYR A 158 0.34 -4.81 4.98
N TYR A 159 1.39 -4.20 4.43
CA TYR A 159 2.69 -4.80 4.19
C TYR A 159 3.63 -4.48 5.35
N ARG A 160 4.49 -5.43 5.73
CA ARG A 160 5.43 -5.31 6.85
C ARG A 160 6.82 -5.77 6.43
N TYR A 161 7.83 -4.95 6.69
CA TYR A 161 9.23 -5.31 6.46
C TYR A 161 10.21 -4.47 7.31
N GLN A 162 11.43 -4.96 7.49
CA GLN A 162 12.54 -4.21 8.09
C GLN A 162 13.27 -3.42 7.01
N GLY A 163 13.36 -2.11 7.18
CA GLY A 163 13.94 -1.18 6.22
C GLY A 163 14.74 -0.07 6.87
N SER A 164 14.87 1.04 6.17
CA SER A 164 15.63 2.20 6.60
C SER A 164 14.79 3.47 6.60
N LEU A 165 15.36 4.53 7.15
CA LEU A 165 14.95 5.88 6.76
C LEU A 165 15.12 6.02 5.24
N THR A 166 14.14 6.64 4.59
CA THR A 166 14.22 7.02 3.17
C THR A 166 14.96 8.33 2.98
N THR A 167 15.03 9.13 4.04
CA THR A 167 15.89 10.31 4.10
C THR A 167 17.21 9.99 4.79
N PRO A 168 18.30 10.64 4.37
CA PRO A 168 19.58 10.53 5.05
C PRO A 168 19.53 10.88 6.55
N PRO A 169 20.26 10.15 7.40
CA PRO A 169 21.39 9.26 7.10
C PRO A 169 21.03 7.82 6.66
N CYS A 170 19.77 7.52 6.32
CA CYS A 170 19.37 6.22 5.78
C CYS A 170 19.61 5.04 6.74
N ASN A 171 19.55 5.28 8.05
CA ASN A 171 19.79 4.24 9.05
C ASN A 171 18.80 3.07 8.86
N PRO A 172 19.27 1.81 8.85
CA PRO A 172 18.44 0.61 8.68
C PRO A 172 17.73 0.21 9.99
N THR A 173 16.91 1.11 10.53
CA THR A 173 16.34 1.03 11.88
C THR A 173 14.82 1.13 11.91
N VAL A 174 14.18 1.04 10.73
CA VAL A 174 12.74 1.30 10.56
C VAL A 174 11.98 0.01 10.33
N LEU A 175 11.04 -0.27 11.24
CA LEU A 175 9.97 -1.24 11.00
C LEU A 175 8.86 -0.58 10.18
N TRP A 176 8.76 -0.95 8.90
CA TRP A 176 7.79 -0.38 7.98
C TRP A 176 6.44 -1.06 8.06
N THR A 177 5.37 -0.26 8.11
CA THR A 177 3.99 -0.70 7.87
C THR A 177 3.40 0.13 6.75
N VAL A 178 3.32 -0.43 5.54
CA VAL A 178 2.72 0.24 4.39
C VAL A 178 1.29 -0.27 4.25
N PHE A 179 0.29 0.59 4.40
CA PHE A 179 -1.09 0.16 4.27
C PHE A 179 -1.41 -0.26 2.83
N ARG A 180 -2.23 -1.31 2.69
CA ARG A 180 -2.57 -1.86 1.37
C ARG A 180 -3.45 -0.91 0.56
N ASN A 181 -4.36 -0.22 1.25
CA ASN A 181 -5.39 0.61 0.64
C ASN A 181 -4.87 2.05 0.60
N PRO A 182 -5.01 2.77 -0.53
CA PRO A 182 -4.67 4.18 -0.59
C PRO A 182 -5.76 5.04 0.05
N VAL A 183 -5.43 6.29 0.33
CA VAL A 183 -6.42 7.36 0.52
C VAL A 183 -6.51 8.21 -0.75
N GLN A 184 -7.62 8.91 -0.90
CA GLN A 184 -7.81 9.85 -1.99
C GLN A 184 -7.67 11.28 -1.49
N ILE A 185 -7.14 12.16 -2.34
CA ILE A 185 -7.23 13.63 -2.23
C ILE A 185 -7.69 14.19 -3.59
N SER A 186 -8.30 15.38 -3.61
CA SER A 186 -8.73 15.95 -4.89
C SER A 186 -7.55 16.39 -5.75
N GLN A 187 -7.80 16.61 -7.03
CA GLN A 187 -6.81 17.17 -7.95
C GLN A 187 -6.28 18.52 -7.45
N GLU A 188 -7.14 19.38 -6.92
CA GLU A 188 -6.77 20.68 -6.37
C GLU A 188 -5.89 20.55 -5.13
N GLN A 189 -6.19 19.57 -4.26
CA GLN A 189 -5.37 19.27 -3.09
C GLN A 189 -3.99 18.77 -3.47
N LEU A 190 -3.90 17.87 -4.46
CA LEU A 190 -2.61 17.39 -4.96
C LEU A 190 -1.80 18.54 -5.59
N LEU A 191 -2.43 19.35 -6.44
CA LEU A 191 -1.77 20.49 -7.07
C LEU A 191 -1.29 21.51 -6.03
N ALA A 192 -2.08 21.76 -4.98
CA ALA A 192 -1.68 22.63 -3.88
C ALA A 192 -0.43 22.08 -3.17
N LEU A 193 -0.39 20.76 -2.89
CA LEU A 193 0.79 20.12 -2.30
C LEU A 193 2.04 20.26 -3.20
N GLU A 194 1.87 20.08 -4.51
CA GLU A 194 2.96 20.08 -5.50
C GLU A 194 3.51 21.49 -5.83
N THR A 195 2.77 22.56 -5.50
CA THR A 195 3.11 23.94 -5.93
C THR A 195 3.22 24.96 -4.80
N ALA A 196 2.79 24.62 -3.58
CA ALA A 196 2.74 25.60 -2.48
C ALA A 196 4.10 25.90 -1.84
N LEU A 197 5.13 25.07 -2.05
CA LEU A 197 6.31 25.04 -1.17
C LEU A 197 7.62 25.24 -1.94
N TYR A 198 8.59 25.87 -1.27
CA TYR A 198 9.92 26.17 -1.78
C TYR A 198 10.99 25.62 -0.82
N CYS A 199 12.06 25.07 -1.39
CA CYS A 199 13.23 24.55 -0.67
C CYS A 199 14.16 25.67 -0.16
N THR A 200 13.95 26.90 -0.61
CA THR A 200 14.80 28.07 -0.36
C THR A 200 14.18 28.99 0.70
N HIS A 201 15.02 29.84 1.29
CA HIS A 201 14.51 30.95 2.11
C HIS A 201 13.77 31.97 1.23
N MET A 202 12.95 32.81 1.86
CA MET A 202 12.10 33.78 1.16
C MET A 202 12.92 34.84 0.40
N ASP A 203 14.10 35.16 0.89
CA ASP A 203 15.05 36.15 0.36
C ASP A 203 16.10 35.54 -0.58
N ASP A 204 15.99 34.25 -0.91
CA ASP A 204 16.90 33.59 -1.83
C ASP A 204 16.69 34.11 -3.27
N PRO A 205 17.74 34.64 -3.94
CA PRO A 205 17.63 35.18 -5.30
C PRO A 205 17.36 34.11 -6.37
N SER A 206 17.47 32.83 -6.03
CA SER A 206 17.25 31.69 -6.92
C SER A 206 16.28 30.69 -6.29
N PRO A 207 14.98 31.04 -6.21
CA PRO A 207 13.99 30.21 -5.52
C PRO A 207 13.84 28.84 -6.21
N ARG A 208 13.78 27.78 -5.40
CA ARG A 208 13.58 26.40 -5.89
C ARG A 208 12.31 25.82 -5.30
N GLU A 209 11.40 25.40 -6.16
CA GLU A 209 10.19 24.68 -5.77
C GLU A 209 10.53 23.37 -5.05
N MET A 210 9.68 22.96 -4.10
CA MET A 210 9.78 21.67 -3.44
C MET A 210 8.93 20.65 -4.20
N ILE A 211 9.56 19.97 -5.14
CA ILE A 211 8.96 18.92 -5.95
C ILE A 211 9.88 17.71 -6.01
N ASN A 212 9.31 16.54 -6.34
CA ASN A 212 10.04 15.27 -6.45
C ASN A 212 10.87 14.95 -5.20
N ASN A 213 10.29 15.18 -4.02
CA ASN A 213 10.97 15.00 -2.74
C ASN A 213 10.90 13.55 -2.23
N PHE A 214 10.90 12.57 -3.14
CA PHE A 214 10.84 11.14 -2.85
C PHE A 214 12.15 10.44 -3.29
N ARG A 215 12.52 9.38 -2.59
CA ARG A 215 13.66 8.53 -2.94
C ARG A 215 13.22 7.46 -3.94
N GLN A 216 14.09 7.18 -4.91
CA GLN A 216 13.92 6.05 -5.82
C GLN A 216 13.90 4.72 -5.07
N VAL A 217 13.16 3.74 -5.59
CA VAL A 217 13.10 2.40 -5.01
C VAL A 217 14.51 1.79 -4.89
N GLN A 218 14.76 1.12 -3.77
CA GLN A 218 16.05 0.48 -3.50
C GLN A 218 15.99 -1.00 -3.86
N LYS A 219 17.14 -1.60 -4.20
CA LYS A 219 17.22 -3.05 -4.40
C LYS A 219 16.77 -3.78 -3.13
N PHE A 220 15.97 -4.83 -3.31
CA PHE A 220 15.37 -5.60 -2.23
C PHE A 220 15.71 -7.08 -2.40
N ASP A 221 17.00 -7.37 -2.58
CA ASP A 221 17.45 -8.73 -2.80
C ASP A 221 17.37 -9.54 -1.50
N GLU A 222 16.98 -10.81 -1.61
CA GLU A 222 16.93 -11.83 -0.53
C GLU A 222 16.05 -11.51 0.70
N ARG A 223 15.20 -10.48 0.64
CA ARG A 223 14.25 -10.14 1.71
C ARG A 223 12.81 -10.42 1.31
N LEU A 224 11.97 -10.68 2.32
CA LEU A 224 10.53 -10.85 2.14
C LEU A 224 9.77 -9.65 2.69
N VAL A 225 8.70 -9.29 1.99
CA VAL A 225 7.66 -8.39 2.51
C VAL A 225 6.51 -9.26 3.00
N TYR A 226 6.19 -9.17 4.29
CA TYR A 226 5.06 -9.87 4.90
C TYR A 226 3.76 -9.12 4.64
N THR A 227 2.65 -9.83 4.46
CA THR A 227 1.32 -9.24 4.30
C THR A 227 0.42 -9.71 5.44
N SER A 228 -0.39 -8.80 6.00
CA SER A 228 -1.39 -9.16 7.02
C SER A 228 -2.69 -9.74 6.42
N PHE A 229 -2.82 -9.67 5.10
CA PHE A 229 -3.98 -10.14 4.34
C PHE A 229 -3.59 -11.33 3.45
N PRO A 230 -4.53 -12.24 3.16
CA PRO A 230 -4.28 -13.39 2.31
C PRO A 230 -3.98 -12.93 0.87
N LYS A 231 -2.96 -13.53 0.25
CA LYS A 231 -2.76 -13.41 -1.20
C LYS A 231 -3.90 -14.18 -1.89
N GLY A 232 -4.53 -13.60 -2.92
CA GLY A 232 -5.68 -14.17 -3.64
C GLY A 232 -5.47 -15.55 -4.32
N VAL A 233 -4.35 -16.22 -4.07
CA VAL A 233 -3.97 -17.54 -4.61
C VAL A 233 -5.00 -18.63 -4.25
N ILE A 234 -5.64 -18.53 -3.08
CA ILE A 234 -6.65 -19.52 -2.64
C ILE A 234 -7.86 -19.53 -3.58
N LEU A 235 -8.27 -18.36 -4.09
CA LEU A 235 -9.41 -18.26 -5.01
C LEU A 235 -9.06 -18.84 -6.38
N SER A 236 -7.84 -18.61 -6.88
CA SER A 236 -7.37 -19.14 -8.16
C SER A 236 -7.26 -20.67 -8.16
N LEU A 237 -6.75 -21.27 -7.08
CA LEU A 237 -6.67 -22.72 -6.93
C LEU A 237 -8.04 -23.37 -6.79
N ALA A 238 -8.96 -22.74 -6.06
CA ALA A 238 -10.34 -23.21 -5.95
C ALA A 238 -11.07 -23.16 -7.31
N LEU A 239 -10.93 -22.07 -8.08
CA LEU A 239 -11.50 -21.94 -9.42
C LEU A 239 -10.90 -22.96 -10.40
N ALA A 240 -9.58 -23.17 -10.38
CA ALA A 240 -8.92 -24.19 -11.20
C ALA A 240 -9.38 -25.61 -10.84
N GLY A 241 -9.56 -25.90 -9.55
CA GLY A 241 -10.10 -27.17 -9.07
C GLY A 241 -11.53 -27.43 -9.56
N VAL A 242 -12.41 -26.43 -9.45
CA VAL A 242 -13.80 -26.53 -9.97
C VAL A 242 -13.81 -26.71 -11.48
N LEU A 243 -12.98 -25.98 -12.22
CA LEU A 243 -12.89 -26.12 -13.68
C LEU A 243 -12.41 -27.51 -14.08
N GLY A 244 -11.41 -28.05 -13.37
CA GLY A 244 -10.91 -29.41 -13.58
C GLY A 244 -11.99 -30.49 -13.36
N ILE A 245 -12.78 -30.35 -12.29
CA ILE A 245 -13.90 -31.27 -12.00
C ILE A 245 -14.97 -31.20 -13.12
N CYS A 246 -15.32 -29.99 -13.57
CA CYS A 246 -16.27 -29.81 -14.67
C CYS A 246 -15.80 -30.48 -15.97
N ILE A 247 -14.51 -30.35 -16.32
CA ILE A 247 -13.94 -31.00 -17.51
C ILE A 247 -14.02 -32.52 -17.39
N VAL A 248 -13.66 -33.10 -16.23
CA VAL A 248 -13.74 -34.55 -16.00
C VAL A 248 -15.17 -35.06 -16.12
N LEU A 249 -16.15 -34.33 -15.60
CA LEU A 249 -17.57 -34.69 -15.71
C LEU A 249 -18.04 -34.65 -17.17
N VAL A 250 -17.69 -33.62 -17.93
CA VAL A 250 -18.05 -33.51 -19.35
C VAL A 250 -17.44 -34.64 -20.17
N VAL A 251 -16.15 -34.95 -19.96
CA VAL A 251 -15.48 -36.07 -20.64
C VAL A 251 -16.11 -37.40 -20.25
N SER A 252 -16.43 -37.60 -18.98
CA SER A 252 -17.09 -38.82 -18.49
C SER A 252 -18.46 -39.00 -19.15
N ILE A 253 -19.30 -37.96 -19.16
CA ILE A 253 -20.62 -37.96 -19.81
C ILE A 253 -20.48 -38.27 -21.31
N TRP A 254 -19.49 -37.66 -21.98
CA TRP A 254 -19.22 -37.90 -23.40
C TRP A 254 -18.82 -39.37 -23.67
N LEU A 255 -17.92 -39.93 -22.85
CA LEU A 255 -17.51 -41.34 -22.95
C LEU A 255 -18.68 -42.30 -22.69
N PHE A 256 -19.54 -42.02 -21.70
CA PHE A 256 -20.75 -42.80 -21.43
C PHE A 256 -21.73 -42.75 -22.60
N ARG A 257 -22.00 -41.57 -23.18
CA ARG A 257 -22.86 -41.42 -24.37
C ARG A 257 -22.30 -42.18 -25.58
N ARG A 258 -20.98 -42.12 -25.81
CA ARG A 258 -20.30 -42.86 -26.90
C ARG A 258 -20.41 -44.38 -26.72
N LYS A 259 -20.29 -44.87 -25.48
CA LYS A 259 -20.43 -46.31 -25.16
C LYS A 259 -21.87 -46.79 -25.31
N SER A 260 -22.86 -45.96 -24.94
CA SER A 260 -24.28 -46.25 -25.14
C SER A 260 -24.64 -46.35 -26.62
N ASN A 261 -24.11 -45.44 -27.47
CA ASN A 261 -24.35 -45.49 -28.91
C ASN A 261 -23.75 -46.74 -29.58
N LYS A 262 -22.63 -47.28 -29.07
CA LYS A 262 -22.05 -48.53 -29.58
C LYS A 262 -22.85 -49.78 -29.20
N LYS A 263 -23.66 -49.76 -28.13
CA LYS A 263 -24.48 -50.91 -27.72
C LYS A 263 -25.80 -51.05 -28.49
N GLY A 264 -26.21 -50.05 -29.28
CA GLY A 264 -27.45 -50.07 -30.06
C GLY A 264 -27.37 -50.72 -31.44
N GLY A 265 -26.20 -51.19 -31.89
CA GLY A 265 -25.95 -51.51 -33.30
C GLY A 265 -25.57 -52.95 -33.63
N ASN A 266 -26.10 -53.98 -32.95
CA ASN A 266 -25.96 -55.36 -33.41
C ASN A 266 -27.12 -56.25 -32.95
N ARG A 267 -28.22 -56.28 -33.72
CA ARG A 267 -29.17 -57.40 -33.75
C ARG A 267 -29.04 -58.07 -35.10
N GLY A 268 -28.15 -59.06 -35.19
CA GLY A 268 -28.08 -59.94 -36.36
C GLY A 268 -29.35 -60.78 -36.45
N VAL A 269 -29.99 -60.77 -37.61
CA VAL A 269 -31.15 -61.61 -37.92
C VAL A 269 -30.66 -63.03 -38.18
N ILE A 270 -31.16 -64.00 -37.42
CA ILE A 270 -30.90 -65.44 -37.63
C ILE A 270 -32.02 -65.99 -38.52
N TYR A 271 -31.69 -66.47 -39.71
CA TYR A 271 -32.63 -67.20 -40.58
C TYR A 271 -32.59 -68.69 -40.27
N LYS A 272 -33.76 -69.32 -40.09
CA LYS A 272 -33.91 -70.79 -40.07
C LYS A 272 -34.44 -71.26 -41.44
N PRO A 273 -33.90 -72.32 -42.04
CA PRO A 273 -34.45 -72.89 -43.27
C PRO A 273 -35.78 -73.61 -42.97
N ALA A 274 -36.76 -73.45 -43.87
CA ALA A 274 -38.02 -74.17 -43.82
C ALA A 274 -37.92 -75.47 -44.63
N THR A 275 -38.12 -76.61 -43.98
CA THR A 275 -38.42 -77.88 -44.63
C THR A 275 -39.93 -78.03 -44.71
N LYS A 276 -40.48 -77.98 -45.93
CA LYS A 276 -41.82 -78.46 -46.23
C LYS A 276 -41.78 -79.99 -46.24
N GLU A 277 -42.63 -80.63 -45.46
CA GLU A 277 -43.18 -81.94 -45.80
C GLU A 277 -44.71 -81.84 -45.79
N GLU A 278 -45.28 -82.16 -46.95
CA GLU A 278 -46.69 -82.44 -47.16
C GLU A 278 -47.05 -83.81 -46.59
N THR A 279 -48.20 -83.94 -45.94
CA THR A 279 -49.18 -85.06 -46.02
C THR A 279 -50.26 -84.76 -44.97
N GLU A 280 -51.49 -84.42 -45.37
CA GLU A 280 -52.62 -85.29 -45.77
C GLU A 280 -53.33 -86.03 -44.63
N ALA A 281 -54.67 -85.87 -44.63
CA ALA A 281 -55.74 -86.78 -44.15
C ALA A 281 -55.87 -87.00 -42.62
N GLN A 282 -57.05 -87.13 -42.00
CA GLN A 282 -58.44 -87.28 -42.46
C GLN A 282 -59.38 -87.14 -41.24
N ALA A 283 -60.61 -86.67 -41.51
CA ALA A 283 -61.91 -86.93 -40.86
C ALA A 283 -62.03 -86.98 -39.32
#